data_AF-A0A816LHX5-F1
#
_entry.id   AF-A0A816LHX5-F1
#
_cell.length_a   1.000
_cell.length_b   1.000
_cell.length_c   1.000
_cell.angle_alpha   90.00
_cell.angle_beta   90.00
_cell.angle_gamma   90.00
#
_symmetry.space_group_name_H-M   'P 1'
#
loop_
_entity.id
_entity.type
_entity.pdbx_description
1 polymer ?
#
loop_
_entity_poly.entity_id
_entity_poly.type
_entity_poly.pdbx_seq_one_letter_code
_entity_poly.pdbx_strand_id
1 'polypeptide(L)'
;MRYYFSKYKLPDFLYNSTSFEQLKIHSQHTMVLECTVSWTSLQKLSLSFSRLSDESMAKILSGCPILENLTLYDCWELKVLDLSKSLRLRTLDVNRTVTYLWPTQIVAPHIHCLGLFNSELSCTLVDISSLTEAKLEIALLPLNPDINADFLQVRVLEMLDKLKNVEKLTLGRNFIQILYLAEIRGVPFPILKVKTLTLDTKIFQYVIPVCYC
;
A
#
# COMPACT_ATOMS: atom_id res chain seq x y z
N MET A 1 18.00 -5.88 -17.43
CA MET A 1 18.86 -4.70 -17.22
C MET A 1 19.21 -4.59 -15.74
N ARG A 2 20.49 -4.65 -15.36
CA ARG A 2 20.94 -4.38 -13.99
C ARG A 2 21.21 -2.88 -13.88
N TYR A 3 20.32 -2.14 -13.23
CA TYR A 3 20.57 -0.74 -12.90
C TYR A 3 21.67 -0.67 -11.84
N TYR A 4 22.81 -0.08 -12.17
CA TYR A 4 23.85 0.28 -11.21
C TYR A 4 23.38 1.52 -10.45
N PHE A 5 22.55 1.33 -9.43
CA PHE A 5 22.24 2.41 -8.50
C PHE A 5 23.44 2.63 -7.58
N SER A 6 23.95 3.85 -7.54
CA SER A 6 24.92 4.24 -6.53
C SER A 6 24.27 4.07 -5.15
N LYS A 7 24.94 3.35 -4.25
CA LYS A 7 24.46 3.17 -2.88
C LYS A 7 24.63 4.50 -2.15
N TYR A 8 23.54 5.21 -1.91
CA TYR A 8 23.54 6.38 -1.04
C TYR A 8 23.26 5.95 0.40
N LYS A 9 24.12 6.37 1.32
CA LYS A 9 23.91 6.24 2.77
C LYS A 9 23.61 7.63 3.32
N LEU A 10 22.60 7.75 4.18
CA LEU A 10 22.41 8.99 4.92
C LEU A 10 23.61 9.24 5.85
N PRO A 11 23.98 10.50 6.10
CA PRO A 11 24.95 10.85 7.13
C PRO A 11 24.60 10.26 8.50
N ASP A 12 25.60 9.76 9.21
CA ASP A 12 25.40 8.98 10.44
C ASP A 12 24.63 9.71 11.54
N PHE A 13 24.80 11.04 11.64
CA PHE A 13 24.11 11.85 12.62
C PHE A 13 22.58 11.86 12.44
N LEU A 14 22.08 11.64 11.22
CA LEU A 14 20.64 11.60 10.95
C LEU A 14 19.99 10.36 11.53
N TYR A 15 20.69 9.22 11.63
CA TYR A 15 20.13 8.00 12.21
C TYR A 15 19.94 8.11 13.72
N ASN A 16 20.75 8.94 14.40
CA ASN A 16 20.75 9.05 15.86
C ASN A 16 19.99 10.28 16.39
N SER A 17 19.34 11.04 15.51
CA SER A 17 18.58 12.22 15.89
C SER A 17 17.31 11.84 16.65
N THR A 18 17.18 12.31 17.88
CA THR A 18 16.01 12.09 18.74
C THR A 18 14.98 13.21 18.65
N SER A 19 15.26 14.29 17.90
CA SER A 19 14.41 15.48 17.84
C SER A 19 13.44 15.50 16.65
N PHE A 20 13.57 14.56 15.71
CA PHE A 20 12.70 14.52 14.54
C PHE A 20 11.29 14.07 14.93
N GLU A 21 10.30 14.91 14.68
CA GLU A 21 8.88 14.55 14.78
C GLU A 21 8.34 14.03 13.45
N GLN A 22 8.87 14.55 12.34
CA GLN A 22 8.50 14.16 10.98
C GLN A 22 9.76 14.02 10.13
N LEU A 23 9.86 12.92 9.40
CA LEU A 23 10.99 12.62 8.55
C LEU A 23 10.48 12.10 7.22
N LYS A 24 10.90 12.76 6.14
CA LYS A 24 10.62 12.33 4.77
C LYS A 24 11.94 12.11 4.07
N ILE A 25 12.20 10.87 3.68
CA ILE A 25 13.40 10.51 2.94
C ILE A 25 12.97 10.12 1.53
N HIS A 26 13.30 10.98 0.58
CA HIS A 26 13.08 10.76 -0.84
C HIS A 26 14.43 10.67 -1.53
N SER A 27 14.66 9.59 -2.26
CA SER A 27 15.87 9.40 -3.05
C SER A 27 15.51 9.19 -4.52
N GLN A 28 16.31 9.74 -5.43
CA GLN A 28 16.21 9.39 -6.86
C GLN A 28 17.05 8.14 -7.19
N HIS A 29 17.82 7.64 -6.22
CA HIS A 29 18.66 6.46 -6.31
C HIS A 29 18.29 5.43 -5.24
N THR A 30 18.65 4.18 -5.44
CA THR A 30 18.43 3.15 -4.41
C THR A 30 19.19 3.48 -3.13
N MET A 31 18.46 3.96 -2.13
CA MET A 31 18.96 4.09 -0.76
C MET A 31 18.91 2.74 -0.07
N VAL A 32 20.01 2.36 0.59
CA VAL A 32 20.10 1.13 1.36
C VAL A 32 20.14 1.50 2.83
N LEU A 33 19.10 1.16 3.57
CA LEU A 33 19.02 1.36 5.01
C LEU A 33 19.47 0.06 5.68
N GLU A 34 20.64 0.01 6.30
CA GLU A 34 21.19 -1.21 6.95
C GLU A 34 21.32 -1.06 8.48
N CYS A 35 20.97 0.12 9.01
CA CYS A 35 21.29 0.53 10.37
C CYS A 35 20.05 0.63 11.27
N THR A 36 20.31 0.48 12.56
CA THR A 36 19.38 0.85 13.62
C THR A 36 19.32 2.37 13.71
N VAL A 37 18.11 2.90 13.91
CA VAL A 37 17.86 4.34 14.07
C VAL A 37 17.42 4.62 15.51
N SER A 38 17.56 5.87 15.95
CA SER A 38 17.11 6.35 17.27
C SER A 38 16.18 7.55 17.10
N TRP A 39 15.16 7.37 16.27
CA TRP A 39 14.15 8.39 15.97
C TRP A 39 13.03 8.38 17.02
N THR A 40 13.43 8.57 18.29
CA THR A 40 12.56 8.35 19.46
C THR A 40 11.37 9.31 19.58
N SER A 41 11.45 10.51 18.97
CA SER A 41 10.34 11.47 18.90
C SER A 41 9.54 11.41 17.59
N LEU A 42 9.85 10.46 16.70
CA LEU A 42 9.30 10.45 15.35
C LEU A 42 7.88 9.90 15.31
N GLN A 43 6.96 10.74 14.88
CA GLN A 43 5.54 10.42 14.72
C GLN A 43 5.19 10.12 13.27
N LYS A 44 5.89 10.72 12.30
CA LYS A 44 5.60 10.55 10.86
C LYS A 44 6.85 10.19 10.09
N LEU A 45 6.83 9.05 9.42
CA LEU A 45 7.90 8.58 8.57
C LEU A 45 7.39 8.39 7.13
N SER A 46 8.07 9.00 6.17
CA SER A 46 7.86 8.75 4.74
C SER A 46 9.16 8.28 4.11
N LEU A 47 9.12 7.13 3.45
CA LEU A 47 10.23 6.59 2.68
C LEU A 47 9.82 6.47 1.22
N SER A 48 10.65 6.94 0.30
CA SER A 48 10.39 6.86 -1.13
C SER A 48 11.60 6.28 -1.87
N PHE A 49 11.35 5.40 -2.85
CA PHE A 49 12.35 4.84 -3.77
C PHE A 49 13.58 4.24 -3.04
N SER A 50 13.30 3.42 -2.03
CA SER A 50 14.32 2.84 -1.14
C SER A 50 14.37 1.32 -1.27
N ARG A 51 15.56 0.73 -1.20
CA ARG A 51 15.73 -0.72 -1.07
C ARG A 51 15.67 -1.06 0.41
N LEU A 52 14.59 -1.73 0.79
CA LEU A 52 14.17 -1.88 2.16
C LEU A 52 13.88 -3.36 2.41
N SER A 53 14.86 -4.09 2.94
CA SER A 53 14.63 -5.49 3.33
C SER A 53 13.75 -5.56 4.58
N ASP A 54 13.19 -6.73 4.84
CA ASP A 54 12.39 -7.00 6.04
C ASP A 54 13.19 -6.69 7.33
N GLU A 55 14.48 -7.05 7.36
CA GLU A 55 15.38 -6.78 8.49
C GLU A 55 15.60 -5.27 8.71
N SER A 56 15.85 -4.54 7.62
CA SER A 56 16.05 -3.10 7.65
C SER A 56 14.80 -2.37 8.12
N MET A 57 13.62 -2.78 7.63
CA MET A 57 12.35 -2.22 8.09
C MET A 57 12.14 -2.47 9.57
N ALA A 58 12.40 -3.70 10.05
CA ALA A 58 12.27 -4.03 11.47
C ALA A 58 13.20 -3.19 12.36
N LYS A 59 14.45 -2.97 11.93
CA LYS A 59 15.41 -2.08 12.61
C LYS A 59 14.90 -0.63 12.68
N ILE A 60 14.39 -0.09 11.58
CA ILE A 60 13.81 1.26 11.54
C ILE A 60 12.62 1.36 12.50
N LEU A 61 11.65 0.44 12.41
CA LEU A 61 10.46 0.44 13.26
C LEU A 61 10.82 0.34 14.75
N SER A 62 11.81 -0.48 15.11
CA SER A 62 12.28 -0.61 16.49
C SER A 62 12.87 0.69 17.04
N GLY A 63 13.41 1.54 16.16
CA GLY A 63 13.94 2.86 16.49
C GLY A 63 12.90 3.99 16.51
N CYS A 64 11.65 3.71 16.16
CA CYS A 64 10.55 4.70 16.08
C CYS A 64 9.40 4.32 17.03
N PRO A 65 9.60 4.31 18.35
CA PRO A 65 8.65 3.76 19.32
C PRO A 65 7.29 4.49 19.38
N ILE A 66 7.24 5.74 18.92
CA ILE A 66 6.01 6.56 18.93
C ILE A 66 5.44 6.84 17.54
N LEU A 67 5.87 6.08 16.52
CA LEU A 67 5.42 6.27 15.15
C LEU A 67 3.90 6.11 15.01
N GLU A 68 3.23 7.11 14.46
CA GLU A 68 1.78 7.16 14.25
C GLU A 68 1.41 7.00 12.77
N ASN A 69 2.26 7.52 11.87
CA ASN A 69 2.05 7.51 10.43
C ASN A 69 3.26 6.95 9.69
N LEU A 70 3.02 5.96 8.83
CA LEU A 70 4.02 5.42 7.92
C LEU A 70 3.54 5.55 6.48
N THR A 71 4.37 6.14 5.64
CA THR A 71 4.17 6.21 4.19
C THR A 71 5.33 5.54 3.48
N LEU A 72 5.03 4.56 2.62
CA LEU A 72 6.01 3.88 1.78
C LEU A 72 5.66 4.11 0.31
N TYR A 73 6.60 4.67 -0.45
CA TYR A 73 6.42 4.96 -1.87
C TYR A 73 7.49 4.24 -2.68
N ASP A 74 7.10 3.28 -3.52
CA ASP A 74 8.00 2.48 -4.37
C ASP A 74 9.23 1.95 -3.63
N CYS A 75 9.02 1.39 -2.43
CA CYS A 75 10.07 0.69 -1.69
C CYS A 75 10.20 -0.76 -2.18
N TRP A 76 11.41 -1.15 -2.60
CA TRP A 76 11.69 -2.47 -3.17
C TRP A 76 12.24 -3.45 -2.13
N GLU A 77 12.13 -4.75 -2.41
CA GLU A 77 12.64 -5.90 -1.62
C GLU A 77 11.95 -6.18 -0.28
N LEU A 78 11.03 -5.31 0.16
CA LEU A 78 10.21 -5.55 1.34
C LEU A 78 9.19 -6.65 1.02
N LYS A 79 9.35 -7.84 1.59
CA LYS A 79 8.45 -8.98 1.39
C LYS A 79 7.41 -9.07 2.49
N VAL A 80 7.77 -8.69 3.71
CA VAL A 80 6.86 -8.67 4.86
C VAL A 80 6.98 -7.34 5.58
N LEU A 81 5.88 -6.59 5.59
CA LEU A 81 5.70 -5.41 6.42
C LEU A 81 4.96 -5.83 7.70
N ASP A 82 5.73 -6.20 8.72
CA ASP A 82 5.19 -6.53 10.05
C ASP A 82 5.17 -5.30 10.96
N LEU A 83 3.96 -4.82 11.23
CA LEU A 83 3.65 -3.68 12.09
C LEU A 83 2.99 -4.12 13.41
N SER A 84 2.98 -5.42 13.73
CA SER A 84 2.38 -5.94 14.97
C SER A 84 2.98 -5.33 16.23
N LYS A 85 4.26 -4.97 16.20
CA LYS A 85 4.97 -4.33 17.33
C LYS A 85 4.83 -2.81 17.36
N SER A 86 4.29 -2.19 16.30
CA SER A 86 4.13 -0.74 16.18
C SER A 86 2.78 -0.29 16.75
N LEU A 87 2.62 -0.41 18.07
CA LEU A 87 1.32 -0.27 18.77
C LEU A 87 0.66 1.11 18.65
N ARG A 88 1.45 2.16 18.36
CA ARG A 88 0.97 3.54 18.19
C ARG A 88 0.66 3.89 16.74
N LEU A 89 1.04 3.04 15.78
CA LEU A 89 0.87 3.32 14.36
C LEU A 89 -0.61 3.19 13.99
N ARG A 90 -1.20 4.28 13.52
CA ARG A 90 -2.63 4.37 13.17
C ARG A 90 -2.85 4.46 11.67
N THR A 91 -1.92 5.04 10.95
CA THR A 91 -2.07 5.31 9.52
C THR A 91 -0.94 4.69 8.73
N LEU A 92 -1.30 3.84 7.77
CA LEU A 92 -0.39 3.25 6.80
C LEU A 92 -0.80 3.69 5.40
N ASP A 93 0.13 4.27 4.66
CA ASP A 93 -0.03 4.55 3.23
C ASP A 93 1.06 3.82 2.45
N VAL A 94 0.67 2.92 1.54
CA VAL A 94 1.58 2.15 0.69
C VAL A 94 1.24 2.46 -0.75
N ASN A 95 2.18 3.11 -1.43
CA ASN A 95 2.10 3.45 -2.83
C ASN A 95 3.16 2.67 -3.62
N ARG A 96 2.71 1.87 -4.59
CA ARG A 96 3.53 1.02 -5.45
C ARG A 96 3.10 1.28 -6.89
N THR A 97 3.77 2.21 -7.54
CA THR A 97 3.52 2.58 -8.93
C THR A 97 4.34 1.73 -9.90
N VAL A 98 5.50 1.21 -9.47
CA VAL A 98 6.42 0.44 -10.32
C VAL A 98 5.97 -1.02 -10.43
N THR A 99 5.86 -1.53 -11.67
CA THR A 99 5.62 -2.96 -11.96
C THR A 99 6.83 -3.80 -11.54
N TYR A 100 6.65 -5.09 -11.25
CA TYR A 100 7.71 -6.04 -10.82
C TYR A 100 8.28 -5.85 -9.41
N LEU A 101 7.58 -5.10 -8.55
CA LEU A 101 7.86 -5.14 -7.12
C LEU A 101 7.59 -6.53 -6.55
N TRP A 102 8.43 -6.97 -5.60
CA TRP A 102 8.18 -8.20 -4.88
C TRP A 102 6.82 -8.13 -4.17
N PRO A 103 6.01 -9.20 -4.22
CA PRO A 103 4.79 -9.26 -3.44
C PRO A 103 5.08 -9.00 -1.97
N THR A 104 4.22 -8.20 -1.33
CA THR A 104 4.43 -7.79 0.06
C THR A 104 3.24 -8.16 0.91
N GLN A 105 3.50 -8.91 1.97
CA GLN A 105 2.52 -9.22 2.99
C GLN A 105 2.48 -8.09 4.01
N ILE A 106 1.28 -7.60 4.32
CA ILE A 106 1.07 -6.55 5.32
C ILE A 106 0.40 -7.18 6.53
N VAL A 107 1.11 -7.14 7.67
CA VAL A 107 0.61 -7.55 8.99
C VAL A 107 0.52 -6.28 9.83
N ALA A 108 -0.67 -5.74 9.97
CA ALA A 108 -0.91 -4.44 10.59
C ALA A 108 -2.16 -4.47 11.49
N PRO A 109 -2.16 -5.26 12.59
CA PRO A 109 -3.34 -5.46 13.41
C PRO A 109 -3.87 -4.19 14.10
N HIS A 110 -3.04 -3.15 14.24
CA HIS A 110 -3.35 -1.96 15.06
C HIS A 110 -3.60 -0.67 14.27
N ILE A 111 -3.58 -0.73 12.93
CA ILE A 111 -3.84 0.44 12.09
C ILE A 111 -5.34 0.69 11.98
N HIS A 112 -5.73 1.96 11.89
CA HIS A 112 -7.12 2.37 11.69
C HIS A 112 -7.38 2.85 10.27
N CYS A 113 -6.36 3.40 9.61
CA CYS A 113 -6.46 3.96 8.26
C CYS A 113 -5.42 3.33 7.34
N LEU A 114 -5.88 2.82 6.19
CA LEU A 114 -5.05 2.24 5.14
C LEU A 114 -5.26 2.98 3.82
N GLY A 115 -4.19 3.58 3.28
CA GLY A 115 -4.09 3.97 1.88
C GLY A 115 -3.30 2.90 1.13
N LEU A 116 -3.86 2.34 0.07
CA LEU A 116 -3.18 1.35 -0.76
C LEU A 116 -3.34 1.70 -2.23
N PHE A 117 -2.27 2.21 -2.83
CA PHE A 117 -2.14 2.41 -4.26
C PHE A 117 -1.19 1.33 -4.79
N ASN A 118 -1.72 0.31 -5.47
CA ASN A 118 -0.99 -0.93 -5.67
C ASN A 118 -1.04 -1.38 -7.13
N SER A 119 0.07 -1.21 -7.85
CA SER A 119 0.26 -1.79 -9.17
C SER A 119 0.16 -3.31 -9.09
N GLU A 120 -0.65 -3.89 -9.99
CA GLU A 120 -0.84 -5.36 -10.14
C GLU A 120 -1.29 -6.09 -8.85
N LEU A 121 -1.79 -5.37 -7.85
CA LEU A 121 -2.19 -5.92 -6.56
C LEU A 121 -1.05 -6.70 -5.88
N SER A 122 0.20 -6.24 -5.95
CA SER A 122 1.36 -6.92 -5.35
C SER A 122 1.30 -7.08 -3.81
N CYS A 123 0.59 -6.20 -3.10
CA CYS A 123 0.35 -6.36 -1.66
C CYS A 123 -0.78 -7.36 -1.32
N THR A 124 -0.57 -8.16 -0.27
CA THR A 124 -1.57 -9.03 0.36
C THR A 124 -1.79 -8.62 1.80
N LEU A 125 -3.05 -8.43 2.20
CA LEU A 125 -3.41 -8.09 3.58
C LEU A 125 -3.58 -9.36 4.42
N VAL A 126 -2.74 -9.52 5.44
CA VAL A 126 -2.72 -10.71 6.30
C VAL A 126 -3.59 -10.47 7.53
N ASP A 127 -3.22 -9.48 8.35
CA ASP A 127 -3.97 -9.06 9.54
C ASP A 127 -4.16 -7.55 9.51
N ILE A 128 -5.41 -7.12 9.54
CA ILE A 128 -5.88 -5.73 9.51
C ILE A 128 -7.07 -5.56 10.48
N SER A 129 -7.05 -6.31 11.59
CA SER A 129 -8.19 -6.48 12.49
C SER A 129 -8.77 -5.18 13.07
N SER A 130 -7.96 -4.15 13.30
CA SER A 130 -8.42 -2.85 13.82
C SER A 130 -8.80 -1.83 12.74
N LEU A 131 -8.78 -2.20 11.46
CA LEU A 131 -8.93 -1.26 10.36
C LEU A 131 -10.37 -0.72 10.29
N THR A 132 -10.50 0.61 10.29
CA THR A 132 -11.79 1.31 10.19
C THR A 132 -11.99 2.00 8.85
N GLU A 133 -10.90 2.43 8.21
CA GLU A 133 -10.93 3.18 6.95
C GLU A 133 -9.91 2.60 5.96
N ALA A 134 -10.35 2.38 4.73
CA ALA A 134 -9.50 1.92 3.64
C ALA A 134 -9.74 2.72 2.36
N LYS A 135 -8.66 3.15 1.69
CA LYS A 135 -8.67 3.67 0.33
C LYS A 135 -7.84 2.78 -0.57
N LEU A 136 -8.46 2.25 -1.62
CA LEU A 136 -7.82 1.33 -2.56
C LEU A 136 -7.81 1.92 -3.97
N GLU A 137 -6.65 1.90 -4.62
CA GLU A 137 -6.49 2.26 -6.03
C GLU A 137 -5.49 1.31 -6.69
N ILE A 138 -5.70 1.01 -7.98
CA ILE A 138 -4.80 0.15 -8.77
C ILE A 138 -4.15 1.02 -9.84
N ALA A 139 -2.82 0.97 -9.94
CA ALA A 139 -2.14 1.44 -11.14
C ALA A 139 -2.26 0.38 -12.24
N LEU A 140 -3.06 0.67 -13.27
CA LEU A 140 -3.03 -0.07 -14.53
C LEU A 140 -2.05 0.66 -15.45
N LEU A 141 -0.75 0.33 -15.36
CA LEU A 141 0.20 0.80 -16.36
C LEU A 141 -0.03 0.02 -17.66
N PRO A 142 -0.03 0.67 -18.84
CA PRO A 142 -0.32 0.03 -20.13
C PRO A 142 0.79 -0.93 -20.62
N LEU A 143 1.66 -1.40 -19.73
CA LEU A 143 2.94 -2.03 -20.07
C LEU A 143 2.98 -3.54 -19.94
N ASN A 144 1.90 -4.21 -19.54
CA ASN A 144 1.92 -5.66 -19.39
C ASN A 144 0.67 -6.32 -20.02
N PRO A 145 0.70 -6.63 -21.34
CA PRO A 145 -0.39 -7.31 -22.04
C PRO A 145 -0.67 -8.73 -21.49
N ASP A 146 0.22 -9.27 -20.63
CA ASP A 146 0.08 -10.59 -20.02
C ASP A 146 -0.71 -10.58 -18.71
N ILE A 147 -1.05 -9.41 -18.15
CA ILE A 147 -1.88 -9.37 -16.93
C ILE A 147 -3.31 -9.79 -17.29
N ASN A 148 -3.61 -11.04 -16.97
CA ASN A 148 -4.93 -11.61 -17.17
C ASN A 148 -5.96 -10.86 -16.29
N ALA A 149 -7.02 -10.34 -16.93
CA ALA A 149 -8.16 -9.73 -16.25
C ALA A 149 -8.76 -10.64 -15.16
N ASP A 150 -8.73 -11.96 -15.38
CA ASP A 150 -9.23 -12.95 -14.42
C ASP A 150 -8.34 -13.00 -13.16
N PHE A 151 -7.02 -12.84 -13.32
CA PHE A 151 -6.10 -12.77 -12.18
C PHE A 151 -6.35 -11.52 -11.34
N LEU A 152 -6.48 -10.35 -11.98
CA LEU A 152 -6.79 -9.11 -11.26
C LEU A 152 -8.14 -9.20 -10.55
N GLN A 153 -9.13 -9.80 -11.19
CA GLN A 153 -10.45 -10.01 -10.62
C GLN A 153 -10.40 -10.83 -9.33
N VAL A 154 -9.72 -11.98 -9.33
CA VAL A 154 -9.57 -12.82 -8.13
C VAL A 154 -8.94 -12.01 -6.99
N ARG A 155 -7.85 -11.30 -7.27
CA ARG A 155 -7.12 -10.51 -6.27
C ARG A 155 -7.95 -9.34 -5.72
N VAL A 156 -8.76 -8.69 -6.55
CA VAL A 156 -9.70 -7.64 -6.11
C VAL A 156 -10.74 -8.22 -5.15
N LEU A 157 -11.33 -9.36 -5.48
CA LEU A 157 -12.35 -9.99 -4.64
C LEU A 157 -11.77 -10.48 -3.30
N GLU A 158 -10.58 -11.07 -3.30
CA GLU A 158 -9.86 -11.43 -2.07
C GLU A 158 -9.59 -10.21 -1.18
N MET A 159 -9.13 -9.10 -1.78
CA MET A 159 -8.87 -7.85 -1.08
C MET A 159 -10.16 -7.28 -0.46
N LEU A 160 -11.27 -7.30 -1.20
CA LEU A 160 -12.56 -6.83 -0.71
C LEU A 160 -13.12 -7.72 0.39
N ASP A 161 -12.93 -9.03 0.33
CA ASP A 161 -13.39 -9.92 1.39
C ASP A 161 -12.71 -9.61 2.73
N LYS A 162 -11.43 -9.23 2.71
CA LYS A 162 -10.69 -8.75 3.89
C LYS A 162 -11.22 -7.41 4.41
N LEU A 163 -11.75 -6.57 3.53
CA LEU A 163 -12.17 -5.20 3.84
C LEU A 163 -13.69 -5.04 3.97
N LYS A 164 -14.47 -6.11 3.84
CA LYS A 164 -15.95 -6.05 3.78
C LYS A 164 -16.62 -5.48 5.03
N ASN A 165 -15.91 -5.39 6.16
CA ASN A 165 -16.44 -4.93 7.44
C ASN A 165 -15.88 -3.57 7.90
N VAL A 166 -15.03 -2.90 7.10
CA VAL A 166 -14.51 -1.58 7.48
C VAL A 166 -15.64 -0.56 7.53
N GLU A 167 -15.50 0.50 8.32
CA GLU A 167 -16.54 1.52 8.40
C GLU A 167 -16.60 2.37 7.13
N LYS A 168 -15.43 2.75 6.61
CA LYS A 168 -15.29 3.61 5.42
C LYS A 168 -14.41 2.92 4.38
N LEU A 169 -14.96 2.71 3.19
CA LEU A 169 -14.23 2.16 2.06
C LEU A 169 -14.27 3.15 0.89
N THR A 170 -13.11 3.49 0.36
CA THR A 170 -12.97 4.29 -0.86
C THR A 170 -12.36 3.41 -1.95
N LEU A 171 -13.07 3.30 -3.08
CA LEU A 171 -12.62 2.54 -4.24
C LEU A 171 -12.25 3.49 -5.38
N GLY A 172 -11.03 3.33 -5.86
CA GLY A 172 -10.50 4.04 -7.01
C GLY A 172 -11.09 3.60 -8.34
N ARG A 173 -10.86 4.40 -9.38
CA ARG A 173 -11.38 4.17 -10.73
C ARG A 173 -11.12 2.75 -11.23
N ASN A 174 -9.87 2.30 -11.16
CA ASN A 174 -9.48 1.03 -11.76
C ASN A 174 -10.03 -0.16 -10.97
N PHE A 175 -10.17 0.00 -9.65
CA PHE A 175 -10.89 -0.97 -8.81
C PHE A 175 -12.34 -1.12 -9.29
N ILE A 176 -13.05 -0.01 -9.51
CA ILE A 176 -14.45 0.00 -9.95
C ILE A 176 -14.60 -0.67 -11.32
N GLN A 177 -13.69 -0.40 -12.26
CA GLN A 177 -13.72 -1.00 -13.59
C GLN A 177 -13.58 -2.53 -13.57
N ILE A 178 -12.68 -3.06 -12.73
CA ILE A 178 -12.51 -4.51 -12.58
C ILE A 178 -13.76 -5.15 -11.97
N LEU A 179 -14.39 -4.48 -10.99
CA LEU A 179 -15.63 -4.94 -10.39
C LEU A 179 -16.80 -4.97 -11.37
N TYR A 180 -16.92 -3.94 -12.21
CA TYR A 180 -17.93 -3.90 -13.27
C TYR A 180 -17.76 -5.05 -14.27
N LEU A 181 -16.51 -5.33 -14.68
CA LEU A 181 -16.22 -6.49 -15.55
C LEU A 181 -16.54 -7.82 -14.86
N ALA A 182 -16.30 -7.92 -13.56
CA ALA A 182 -16.63 -9.10 -12.78
C ALA A 182 -18.14 -9.37 -12.74
N GLU A 183 -18.93 -8.31 -12.57
CA GLU A 183 -20.39 -8.35 -12.56
C GLU A 183 -20.96 -8.81 -13.91
N ILE A 184 -20.48 -8.26 -15.03
CA ILE A 184 -20.87 -8.69 -16.39
C ILE A 184 -20.63 -10.18 -16.60
N ARG A 185 -19.56 -10.71 -16.00
CA ARG A 185 -19.19 -12.14 -16.08
C ARG A 185 -19.94 -13.02 -15.09
N GLY A 186 -20.89 -12.48 -14.33
CA GLY A 186 -21.69 -13.22 -13.36
C GLY A 186 -20.92 -13.67 -12.12
N VAL A 187 -19.78 -13.05 -11.81
CA VAL A 187 -18.98 -13.42 -10.63
C VAL A 187 -19.59 -12.76 -9.40
N PRO A 188 -19.85 -13.52 -8.32
CA PRO A 188 -20.51 -12.99 -7.13
C PRO A 188 -19.63 -11.95 -6.44
N PHE A 189 -20.25 -10.82 -6.09
CA PHE A 189 -19.60 -9.73 -5.37
C PHE A 189 -19.78 -9.91 -3.85
N PRO A 190 -18.72 -9.72 -3.03
CA PRO A 190 -18.84 -9.81 -1.58
C PRO A 190 -19.81 -8.75 -1.05
N ILE A 191 -20.70 -9.16 -0.15
CA ILE A 191 -21.62 -8.22 0.51
C ILE A 191 -20.79 -7.32 1.44
N LEU A 192 -20.69 -6.04 1.07
CA LEU A 192 -20.02 -5.01 1.86
C LEU A 192 -20.92 -4.55 3.01
N LYS A 193 -20.43 -4.64 4.23
CA LYS A 193 -21.07 -4.15 5.46
C LYS A 193 -20.43 -2.84 5.93
N VAL A 194 -20.16 -1.95 5.00
CA VAL A 194 -19.51 -0.66 5.27
C VAL A 194 -20.56 0.42 5.58
N LYS A 195 -20.23 1.38 6.44
CA LYS A 195 -21.10 2.54 6.75
C LYS A 195 -21.03 3.61 5.65
N THR A 196 -19.87 3.74 5.01
CA THR A 196 -19.64 4.71 3.94
C THR A 196 -18.83 4.06 2.83
N LEU A 197 -19.38 4.10 1.61
CA LEU A 197 -18.69 3.68 0.39
C LEU A 197 -18.51 4.91 -0.52
N THR A 198 -17.27 5.26 -0.81
CA THR A 198 -16.91 6.35 -1.73
C THR A 198 -16.34 5.75 -3.01
N LEU A 199 -16.84 6.20 -4.15
CA LEU A 199 -16.33 5.81 -5.46
C LEU A 199 -15.53 6.99 -6.03
N ASP A 200 -14.20 6.89 -5.99
CA ASP A 200 -13.27 7.92 -6.47
C ASP A 200 -13.04 7.72 -7.98
N THR A 201 -14.03 8.11 -8.77
CA THR A 201 -13.99 8.05 -10.23
C THR A 201 -14.47 9.37 -10.83
N LYS A 202 -13.87 9.79 -11.95
CA LYS A 202 -14.52 10.81 -12.79
C LYS A 202 -15.58 10.05 -13.58
N ILE A 203 -16.85 10.30 -13.27
CA ILE A 203 -17.98 9.77 -14.04
C ILE A 203 -17.85 10.36 -15.45
N PHE A 204 -17.35 9.56 -16.39
CA PHE A 204 -17.46 9.89 -17.80
C PHE A 204 -18.80 9.32 -18.29
N GLN A 205 -19.62 10.14 -18.94
CA GLN A 205 -20.91 9.75 -19.53
C GLN A 205 -20.75 8.81 -20.75
N TYR A 206 -20.12 7.66 -20.58
CA TYR A 206 -20.11 6.63 -21.61
C TYR A 206 -20.53 5.29 -21.03
N VAL A 207 -21.78 5.24 -20.57
CA VAL A 207 -22.55 4.00 -20.38
C VAL A 207 -24.01 4.28 -20.75
N ILE A 208 -24.40 3.97 -21.98
CA ILE A 208 -25.66 3.27 -22.23
C ILE A 208 -25.27 2.05 -23.09
N PRO A 209 -25.21 0.83 -22.54
CA PRO A 209 -25.32 -0.36 -23.37
C PRO A 209 -26.76 -0.34 -23.87
N VAL A 210 -26.91 -0.12 -25.17
CA VAL A 210 -28.20 -0.22 -25.84
C VAL A 210 -28.74 -1.62 -25.54
N CYS A 211 -29.85 -1.68 -24.79
CA CYS A 211 -30.67 -2.88 -24.72
C CYS A 211 -31.23 -3.10 -26.12
N TYR A 212 -30.80 -4.16 -26.81
CA TYR A 212 -31.46 -4.61 -28.01
C TYR A 212 -32.76 -5.31 -27.59
N CYS A 213 -33.90 -4.77 -28.03
CA CYS A 213 -35.20 -5.44 -28.00
C CYS A 213 -35.21 -6.66 -28.93
#